data_AF-W9G5W1-F1
#
_entry.id   AF-W9G5W1-F1
#
_cell.length_a   1.000
_cell.length_b   1.000
_cell.length_c   1.000
_cell.angle_alpha   90.00
_cell.angle_beta   90.00
_cell.angle_gamma   90.00
#
_symmetry.space_group_name_H-M   'P 1'
#
loop_
_entity.id
_entity.type
_entity.pdbx_description
1 polymer ?
#
loop_
_entity_poly.entity_id
_entity_poly.type
_entity_poly.pdbx_seq_one_letter_code
_entity_poly.pdbx_strand_id
1 'polypeptide(L)'
;MSSDSFSGRPRPFTATGERVRVAPPSEDDVPAYADAVTRSAARLSDFAVPDPHNLPGMIANQSPVYRTFMIWALEPGESHGLVGRVNVSNVVGGAFQSATIGYDAYDPYAGRGLFGEGLALVVGLAFADPPAGLGLHRLEANIQPANTRSAGVVRSLGFAHEGFSRDFLYLPGLDGRRDWRDHDRYTILATDWPAVPYHAHAPKRMACVVNGVRAWDPNGLAEHLSHELGLPLYSASTVGDTSTLFELLRASPIGGVVECKASPTELRIGLARARFDPTVVPVLPAASDVDRREVARLALTVRAAYA
;
A
#
# COMPACT_ATOMS: atom_id res chain seq x y z
N MET A 1 -46.90 26.35 18.24
CA MET A 1 -45.54 26.11 18.76
C MET A 1 -45.58 24.85 19.60
N SER A 2 -45.25 23.70 19.01
CA SER A 2 -45.07 22.45 19.75
C SER A 2 -43.59 22.14 19.72
N SER A 3 -42.96 22.27 20.88
CA SER A 3 -41.57 21.93 21.13
C SER A 3 -41.47 20.41 21.28
N ASP A 4 -41.21 19.70 20.19
CA ASP A 4 -40.75 18.32 20.28
C ASP A 4 -39.24 18.32 20.53
N SER A 5 -38.89 17.96 21.76
CA SER A 5 -37.55 17.79 22.28
C SER A 5 -36.78 16.73 21.49
N PHE A 6 -35.61 17.10 20.96
CA PHE A 6 -34.60 16.18 20.45
C PHE A 6 -34.05 15.31 21.59
N SER A 7 -34.73 14.19 21.88
CA SER A 7 -34.23 13.12 22.75
C SER A 7 -33.89 11.85 21.95
N GLY A 8 -33.27 12.02 20.77
CA GLY A 8 -32.66 10.91 20.06
C GLY A 8 -31.33 10.56 20.72
N ARG A 9 -31.21 9.39 21.36
CA ARG A 9 -29.89 8.80 21.62
C ARG A 9 -29.07 8.86 20.32
N PRO A 10 -27.79 9.29 20.35
CA PRO A 10 -26.96 9.27 19.15
C PRO A 10 -27.02 7.87 18.55
N ARG A 11 -27.27 7.78 17.24
CA ARG A 11 -27.21 6.47 16.58
C ARG A 11 -25.80 5.92 16.80
N PRO A 12 -25.66 4.64 17.20
CA PRO A 12 -24.34 4.05 17.36
C PRO A 12 -23.60 4.10 16.02
N PHE A 13 -22.27 4.24 16.05
CA PHE A 13 -21.42 4.26 14.86
C PHE A 13 -21.42 2.87 14.20
N THR A 14 -22.47 2.59 13.45
CA THR A 14 -22.70 1.31 12.78
C THR A 14 -22.86 1.53 11.29
N ALA A 15 -22.33 0.60 10.50
CA ALA A 15 -22.49 0.59 9.05
C ALA A 15 -22.64 -0.86 8.56
N THR A 16 -23.39 -1.06 7.49
CA THR A 16 -23.64 -2.39 6.91
C THR A 16 -23.29 -2.32 5.42
N GLY A 17 -22.40 -3.21 4.99
CA GLY A 17 -22.04 -3.43 3.60
C GLY A 17 -22.84 -4.57 2.99
N GLU A 18 -22.32 -5.16 1.93
CA GLU A 18 -22.93 -6.30 1.25
C GLU A 18 -22.73 -7.59 2.05
N ARG A 19 -21.51 -7.79 2.59
CA ARG A 19 -21.10 -9.05 3.23
C ARG A 19 -20.70 -8.89 4.68
N VAL A 20 -20.56 -7.66 5.16
CA VAL A 20 -20.15 -7.39 6.55
C VAL A 20 -20.96 -6.27 7.20
N ARG A 21 -21.12 -6.33 8.52
CA ARG A 21 -21.56 -5.20 9.35
C ARG A 21 -20.43 -4.76 10.27
N VAL A 22 -20.43 -3.48 10.59
CA VAL A 22 -19.51 -2.83 11.51
C VAL A 22 -20.31 -2.22 12.65
N ALA A 23 -19.86 -2.45 13.88
CA ALA A 23 -20.46 -1.87 15.08
C ALA A 23 -19.40 -1.67 16.18
N PRO A 24 -19.64 -0.80 17.18
CA PRO A 24 -18.81 -0.76 18.38
C PRO A 24 -18.87 -2.10 19.14
N PRO A 25 -17.82 -2.45 19.92
CA PRO A 25 -17.84 -3.67 20.73
C PRO A 25 -18.82 -3.56 21.90
N SER A 26 -19.32 -4.72 22.31
CA SER A 26 -20.20 -4.94 23.45
C SER A 26 -19.71 -6.14 24.28
N GLU A 27 -20.22 -6.29 25.50
CA GLU A 27 -19.87 -7.41 26.37
C GLU A 27 -20.23 -8.77 25.74
N ASP A 28 -21.29 -8.81 24.93
CA ASP A 28 -21.73 -10.01 24.21
C ASP A 28 -20.71 -10.49 23.16
N ASP A 29 -19.83 -9.60 22.70
CA ASP A 29 -18.80 -9.93 21.69
C ASP A 29 -17.58 -10.64 22.29
N VAL A 30 -17.44 -10.68 23.63
CA VAL A 30 -16.25 -11.21 24.33
C VAL A 30 -15.92 -12.66 23.96
N PRO A 31 -16.87 -13.61 23.98
CA PRO A 31 -16.56 -15.00 23.63
C PRO A 31 -16.08 -15.15 22.18
N ALA A 32 -16.76 -14.48 21.24
CA ALA A 32 -16.42 -14.55 19.82
C ALA A 32 -15.07 -13.89 19.52
N TYR A 33 -14.75 -12.78 20.21
CA TYR A 33 -13.45 -12.14 20.12
C TYR A 33 -12.33 -13.04 20.61
N ALA A 34 -12.47 -13.62 21.81
CA ALA A 34 -11.46 -14.48 22.40
C ALA A 34 -11.14 -15.68 21.48
N ASP A 35 -12.18 -16.29 20.92
CA ASP A 35 -12.10 -17.39 19.97
C ASP A 35 -11.42 -16.98 18.65
N ALA A 36 -11.82 -15.85 18.06
CA ALA A 36 -11.24 -15.33 16.82
C ALA A 36 -9.75 -14.97 16.98
N VAL A 37 -9.37 -14.31 18.08
CA VAL A 37 -7.97 -13.96 18.38
C VAL A 37 -7.14 -15.21 18.61
N THR A 38 -7.65 -16.18 19.39
CA THR A 38 -6.96 -17.44 19.68
C THR A 38 -6.66 -18.21 18.39
N ARG A 39 -7.66 -18.36 17.50
CA ARG A 39 -7.46 -19.01 16.19
C ARG A 39 -6.44 -18.29 15.32
N SER A 40 -6.42 -16.96 15.39
CA SER A 40 -5.57 -16.12 14.55
C SER A 40 -4.18 -15.90 15.14
N ALA A 41 -3.90 -16.38 16.35
CA ALA A 41 -2.73 -15.98 17.13
C ALA A 41 -1.42 -16.24 16.39
N ALA A 42 -1.27 -17.41 15.77
CA ALA A 42 -0.07 -17.75 15.01
C ALA A 42 0.22 -16.75 13.88
N ARG A 43 -0.81 -16.35 13.11
CA ARG A 43 -0.67 -15.39 12.01
C ARG A 43 -0.47 -13.96 12.49
N LEU A 44 -1.10 -13.57 13.61
CA LEU A 44 -1.00 -12.21 14.15
C LEU A 44 0.34 -11.97 14.84
N SER A 45 0.96 -13.01 15.40
CA SER A 45 2.18 -12.89 16.22
C SER A 45 3.40 -12.40 15.44
N ASP A 46 3.37 -12.48 14.10
CA ASP A 46 4.40 -11.93 13.21
C ASP A 46 4.57 -10.41 13.36
N PHE A 47 3.49 -9.69 13.69
CA PHE A 47 3.46 -8.22 13.66
C PHE A 47 2.74 -7.57 14.84
N ALA A 48 2.14 -8.36 15.72
CA ALA A 48 1.31 -7.88 16.82
C ALA A 48 1.41 -8.80 18.05
N VAL A 49 0.74 -8.41 19.13
CA VAL A 49 0.63 -9.19 20.36
C VAL A 49 -0.84 -9.58 20.51
N PRO A 50 -1.27 -10.74 19.98
CA PRO A 50 -2.65 -11.16 20.12
C PRO A 50 -2.97 -11.42 21.60
N ASP A 51 -4.04 -10.80 22.08
CA ASP A 51 -4.55 -10.99 23.44
C ASP A 51 -6.07 -11.26 23.36
N PRO A 52 -6.51 -12.50 23.59
CA PRO A 52 -7.92 -12.87 23.49
C PRO A 52 -8.78 -12.33 24.63
N HIS A 53 -8.20 -11.69 25.65
CA HIS A 53 -8.91 -11.28 26.87
C HIS A 53 -9.00 -9.76 27.07
N ASN A 54 -8.46 -8.96 26.14
CA ASN A 54 -8.43 -7.50 26.30
C ASN A 54 -9.67 -6.74 25.80
N LEU A 55 -10.66 -7.40 25.19
CA LEU A 55 -11.88 -6.74 24.70
C LEU A 55 -12.65 -5.96 25.80
N PRO A 56 -12.82 -6.47 27.04
CA PRO A 56 -13.43 -5.70 28.12
C PRO A 56 -12.74 -4.36 28.37
N GLY A 57 -11.40 -4.33 28.29
CA GLY A 57 -10.62 -3.10 28.38
C GLY A 57 -10.90 -2.15 27.21
N MET A 58 -11.04 -2.67 25.99
CA MET A 58 -11.39 -1.86 24.81
C MET A 58 -12.80 -1.27 24.90
N ILE A 59 -13.76 -2.03 25.44
CA ILE A 59 -15.13 -1.57 25.70
C ILE A 59 -15.10 -0.41 26.71
N ALA A 60 -14.39 -0.59 27.83
CA ALA A 60 -14.24 0.44 28.85
C ALA A 60 -13.52 1.71 28.34
N ASN A 61 -12.61 1.57 27.37
CA ASN A 61 -11.84 2.67 26.80
C ASN A 61 -12.55 3.43 25.66
N GLN A 62 -13.76 3.03 25.27
CA GLN A 62 -14.51 3.75 24.24
C GLN A 62 -14.72 5.22 24.65
N SER A 63 -14.16 6.15 23.89
CA SER A 63 -14.19 7.59 24.17
C SER A 63 -14.14 8.41 22.87
N PRO A 64 -14.40 9.74 22.91
CA PRO A 64 -14.25 10.59 21.72
C PRO A 64 -12.85 10.53 21.07
N VAL A 65 -11.83 10.13 21.83
CA VAL A 65 -10.44 10.04 21.37
C VAL A 65 -9.98 8.62 21.02
N TYR A 66 -10.82 7.62 21.28
CA TYR A 66 -10.54 6.21 21.05
C TYR A 66 -11.83 5.43 20.77
N ARG A 67 -11.93 4.86 19.57
CA ARG A 67 -13.06 4.02 19.15
C ARG A 67 -12.56 2.68 18.67
N THR A 68 -13.29 1.62 19.00
CA THR A 68 -13.09 0.29 18.44
C THR A 68 -14.32 -0.09 17.66
N PHE A 69 -14.09 -0.75 16.53
CA PHE A 69 -15.11 -1.27 15.63
C PHE A 69 -14.88 -2.75 15.41
N MET A 70 -15.95 -3.54 15.52
CA MET A 70 -16.00 -4.97 15.27
C MET A 70 -16.61 -5.20 13.89
N ILE A 71 -15.92 -5.96 13.05
CA ILE A 71 -16.39 -6.34 11.70
C ILE A 71 -16.94 -7.76 11.79
N TRP A 72 -18.21 -7.92 11.46
CA TRP A 72 -18.93 -9.20 11.50
C TRP A 72 -19.36 -9.59 10.08
N ALA A 73 -19.19 -10.86 9.71
CA ALA A 73 -19.74 -11.37 8.46
C ALA A 73 -21.28 -11.37 8.48
N LEU A 74 -21.91 -11.28 7.30
CA LEU A 74 -23.37 -11.32 7.10
C LEU A 74 -23.86 -12.63 6.43
N GLU A 75 -22.95 -13.49 5.95
CA GLU A 75 -23.26 -14.73 5.21
C GLU A 75 -24.37 -15.58 5.85
N PRO A 76 -25.35 -16.08 5.06
CA PRO A 76 -26.47 -16.87 5.54
C PRO A 76 -26.08 -18.35 5.74
N GLY A 77 -25.35 -18.65 6.82
CA GLY A 77 -24.96 -20.03 7.17
C GLY A 77 -24.40 -20.18 8.58
N GLU A 78 -25.20 -20.82 9.44
CA GLU A 78 -25.10 -21.29 10.85
C GLU A 78 -24.20 -20.62 11.92
N SER A 79 -23.22 -19.77 11.62
CA SER A 79 -22.65 -18.85 12.62
C SER A 79 -21.93 -17.67 11.96
N HIS A 80 -22.51 -16.47 12.05
CA HIS A 80 -21.83 -15.22 11.69
C HIS A 80 -20.60 -15.03 12.59
N GLY A 81 -19.40 -15.08 12.02
CA GLY A 81 -18.14 -14.95 12.77
C GLY A 81 -17.54 -13.55 12.71
N LEU A 82 -16.66 -13.28 13.68
CA LEU A 82 -15.90 -12.04 13.75
C LEU A 82 -14.80 -12.03 12.68
N VAL A 83 -14.92 -11.12 11.72
CA VAL A 83 -14.00 -10.94 10.58
C VAL A 83 -12.74 -10.19 10.98
N GLY A 84 -12.87 -9.24 11.89
CA GLY A 84 -11.77 -8.37 12.29
C GLY A 84 -12.19 -7.27 13.23
N ARG A 85 -11.21 -6.46 13.59
CA ARG A 85 -11.36 -5.31 14.48
C ARG A 85 -10.55 -4.14 13.95
N VAL A 86 -11.08 -2.93 14.11
CA VAL A 86 -10.39 -1.69 13.78
C VAL A 86 -10.46 -0.75 14.99
N ASN A 87 -9.32 -0.27 15.42
CA ASN A 87 -9.20 0.83 16.36
C ASN A 87 -8.96 2.12 15.59
N VAL A 88 -9.73 3.16 15.93
CA VAL A 88 -9.46 4.55 15.58
C VAL A 88 -9.01 5.24 16.86
N SER A 89 -7.72 5.48 17.00
CA SER A 89 -7.09 6.03 18.20
C SER A 89 -6.44 7.39 17.90
N ASN A 90 -6.02 8.08 18.96
CA ASN A 90 -5.39 9.41 18.85
C ASN A 90 -6.26 10.38 18.04
N VAL A 91 -7.58 10.35 18.25
CA VAL A 91 -8.47 11.26 17.53
C VAL A 91 -8.27 12.67 18.07
N VAL A 92 -7.89 13.58 17.18
CA VAL A 92 -7.67 15.00 17.48
C VAL A 92 -8.57 15.84 16.58
N GLY A 93 -9.41 16.68 17.18
CA GLY A 93 -10.27 17.62 16.46
C GLY A 93 -9.57 18.94 16.11
N GLY A 94 -10.35 20.02 16.05
CA GLY A 94 -9.83 21.37 15.82
C GLY A 94 -9.19 21.51 14.43
N ALA A 95 -7.98 22.07 14.36
CA ALA A 95 -7.28 22.25 13.09
C ALA A 95 -6.62 20.98 12.54
N PHE A 96 -6.53 19.90 13.34
CA PHE A 96 -5.84 18.67 12.91
C PHE A 96 -6.81 17.65 12.30
N GLN A 97 -8.00 17.47 12.88
CA GLN A 97 -9.07 16.56 12.41
C GLN A 97 -8.51 15.21 11.92
N SER A 98 -7.67 14.56 12.73
CA SER A 98 -6.89 13.40 12.32
C SER A 98 -6.95 12.30 13.37
N ALA A 99 -6.75 11.06 12.93
CA ALA A 99 -6.63 9.90 13.82
C ALA A 99 -5.67 8.85 13.24
N THR A 100 -5.17 7.98 14.11
CA THR A 100 -4.43 6.78 13.72
C THR A 100 -5.35 5.58 13.72
N ILE A 101 -5.17 4.67 12.76
CA ILE A 101 -5.86 3.39 12.73
C ILE A 101 -4.90 2.23 12.98
N GLY A 102 -5.38 1.24 13.74
CA GLY A 102 -4.73 -0.06 13.92
C GLY A 102 -5.78 -1.15 13.82
N TYR A 103 -5.44 -2.30 13.26
CA TYR A 103 -6.45 -3.31 12.95
C TYR A 103 -5.90 -4.73 12.88
N ASP A 104 -6.80 -5.68 13.09
CA ASP A 104 -6.55 -7.10 12.99
C ASP A 104 -7.64 -7.75 12.13
N ALA A 105 -7.24 -8.57 11.16
CA ALA A 105 -8.13 -9.48 10.47
C ALA A 105 -8.05 -10.87 11.11
N TYR A 106 -9.17 -11.57 11.23
CA TYR A 106 -9.26 -12.86 11.92
C TYR A 106 -9.55 -14.03 10.99
N ASP A 107 -9.03 -15.20 11.34
CA ASP A 107 -9.30 -16.46 10.65
C ASP A 107 -10.70 -17.00 11.05
N PRO A 108 -11.44 -17.60 10.09
CA PRO A 108 -11.00 -18.01 8.75
C PRO A 108 -11.23 -16.97 7.64
N TYR A 109 -11.63 -15.74 7.98
CA TYR A 109 -12.05 -14.72 7.01
C TYR A 109 -10.91 -13.91 6.40
N ALA A 110 -9.73 -13.92 7.03
CA ALA A 110 -8.53 -13.28 6.50
C ALA A 110 -8.26 -13.72 5.05
N GLY A 111 -7.93 -12.76 4.18
CA GLY A 111 -7.67 -13.01 2.76
C GLY A 111 -8.89 -13.20 1.86
N ARG A 112 -10.13 -13.11 2.37
CA ARG A 112 -11.37 -13.27 1.58
C ARG A 112 -12.04 -11.96 1.14
N GLY A 113 -11.40 -10.83 1.39
CA GLY A 113 -11.92 -9.49 1.05
C GLY A 113 -12.95 -8.90 2.04
N LEU A 114 -13.50 -9.71 2.96
CA LEU A 114 -14.48 -9.23 3.96
C LEU A 114 -13.89 -8.16 4.90
N PHE A 115 -12.64 -8.35 5.35
CA PHE A 115 -11.99 -7.35 6.20
C PHE A 115 -11.80 -6.01 5.48
N GLY A 116 -11.42 -6.04 4.20
CA GLY A 116 -11.25 -4.82 3.39
C GLY A 116 -12.56 -4.04 3.24
N GLU A 117 -13.67 -4.75 3.02
CA GLU A 117 -15.01 -4.15 3.01
C GLU A 117 -15.37 -3.53 4.37
N GLY A 118 -15.10 -4.23 5.47
CA GLY A 118 -15.37 -3.71 6.81
C GLY A 118 -14.50 -2.50 7.15
N LEU A 119 -13.23 -2.52 6.77
CA LEU A 119 -12.33 -1.37 6.95
C LEU A 119 -12.80 -0.17 6.13
N ALA A 120 -13.29 -0.37 4.90
CA ALA A 120 -13.89 0.70 4.10
C ALA A 120 -15.09 1.36 4.81
N LEU A 121 -15.95 0.57 5.44
CA LEU A 121 -17.06 1.10 6.24
C LEU A 121 -16.58 1.93 7.44
N VAL A 122 -15.51 1.48 8.12
CA VAL A 122 -14.90 2.24 9.23
C VAL A 122 -14.29 3.56 8.76
N VAL A 123 -13.60 3.56 7.61
CA VAL A 123 -13.07 4.80 7.01
C VAL A 123 -14.21 5.77 6.66
N GLY A 124 -15.31 5.25 6.10
CA GLY A 124 -16.52 6.05 5.87
C GLY A 124 -17.10 6.66 7.14
N LEU A 125 -17.18 5.90 8.23
CA LEU A 125 -17.62 6.40 9.54
C LEU A 125 -16.64 7.44 10.13
N ALA A 126 -15.34 7.31 9.88
CA ALA A 126 -14.35 8.26 10.37
C ALA A 126 -14.49 9.63 9.69
N PHE A 127 -14.80 9.65 8.39
CA PHE A 127 -14.92 10.89 7.60
C PHE A 127 -16.32 11.50 7.57
N ALA A 128 -17.37 10.70 7.79
CA ALA A 128 -18.74 11.23 7.83
C ALA A 128 -18.90 12.30 8.92
N ASP A 129 -19.69 13.33 8.61
CA ASP A 129 -19.96 14.43 9.54
C ASP A 129 -20.72 13.95 10.79
N PRO A 130 -20.48 14.56 11.97
CA PRO A 130 -21.30 14.31 13.15
C PRO A 130 -22.78 14.68 12.91
N PRO A 131 -23.75 13.91 13.43
CA PRO A 131 -23.58 12.77 14.33
C PRO A 131 -23.41 11.42 13.60
N ALA A 132 -23.33 11.39 12.27
CA ALA A 132 -23.24 10.16 11.49
C ALA A 132 -21.83 9.51 11.56
N GLY A 133 -20.79 10.33 11.74
CA GLY A 133 -19.41 9.90 11.86
C GLY A 133 -18.57 10.77 12.79
N LEU A 134 -17.24 10.66 12.65
CA LEU A 134 -16.27 11.36 13.49
C LEU A 134 -15.87 12.75 12.97
N GLY A 135 -16.26 13.12 11.74
CA GLY A 135 -15.93 14.42 11.14
C GLY A 135 -14.42 14.66 10.97
N LEU A 136 -13.66 13.60 10.70
CA LEU A 136 -12.22 13.70 10.49
C LEU A 136 -11.90 14.09 9.05
N HIS A 137 -10.78 14.76 8.88
CA HIS A 137 -10.18 15.07 7.59
C HIS A 137 -9.16 14.02 7.17
N ARG A 138 -8.49 13.34 8.12
CA ARG A 138 -7.35 12.47 7.83
C ARG A 138 -7.33 11.21 8.69
N LEU A 139 -6.89 10.10 8.08
CA LEU A 139 -6.50 8.88 8.79
C LEU A 139 -5.07 8.49 8.45
N GLU A 140 -4.36 7.92 9.44
CA GLU A 140 -3.01 7.39 9.29
C GLU A 140 -2.94 5.93 9.77
N ALA A 141 -2.37 5.05 8.95
CA ALA A 141 -2.02 3.68 9.31
C ALA A 141 -0.50 3.54 9.33
N ASN A 142 0.04 3.16 10.49
CA ASN A 142 1.46 2.88 10.67
C ASN A 142 1.69 1.38 10.55
N ILE A 143 2.48 0.93 9.57
CA ILE A 143 2.60 -0.48 9.21
C ILE A 143 4.08 -0.87 9.11
N GLN A 144 4.49 -1.94 9.80
CA GLN A 144 5.85 -2.47 9.66
C GLN A 144 6.16 -2.78 8.17
N PRO A 145 7.34 -2.40 7.63
CA PRO A 145 7.66 -2.58 6.20
C PRO A 145 7.51 -4.02 5.69
N ALA A 146 7.82 -5.01 6.54
CA ALA A 146 7.69 -6.43 6.21
C ALA A 146 6.22 -6.91 6.17
N ASN A 147 5.26 -6.16 6.72
CA ASN A 147 3.84 -6.50 6.71
C ASN A 147 3.16 -6.06 5.40
N THR A 148 3.61 -6.66 4.30
CA THR A 148 3.14 -6.35 2.94
C THR A 148 1.63 -6.58 2.75
N ARG A 149 1.04 -7.52 3.51
CA ARG A 149 -0.40 -7.78 3.51
C ARG A 149 -1.21 -6.61 4.06
N SER A 150 -0.81 -6.10 5.23
CA SER A 150 -1.43 -4.94 5.86
C SER A 150 -1.30 -3.71 4.96
N ALA A 151 -0.09 -3.46 4.44
CA ALA A 151 0.15 -2.38 3.47
C ALA A 151 -0.68 -2.53 2.20
N GLY A 152 -0.90 -3.76 1.71
CA GLY A 152 -1.75 -4.04 0.55
C GLY A 152 -3.22 -3.69 0.79
N VAL A 153 -3.74 -3.98 1.99
CA VAL A 153 -5.13 -3.66 2.37
C VAL A 153 -5.36 -2.16 2.35
N VAL A 154 -4.54 -1.35 3.04
CA VAL A 154 -4.75 0.11 3.06
C VAL A 154 -4.55 0.75 1.69
N ARG A 155 -3.58 0.27 0.90
CA ARG A 155 -3.39 0.72 -0.49
C ARG A 155 -4.61 0.41 -1.36
N SER A 156 -5.25 -0.74 -1.17
CA SER A 156 -6.48 -1.10 -1.90
C SER A 156 -7.65 -0.16 -1.60
N LEU A 157 -7.63 0.51 -0.45
CA LEU A 157 -8.60 1.52 -0.02
C LEU A 157 -8.15 2.95 -0.34
N GLY A 158 -7.06 3.14 -1.08
CA GLY A 158 -6.58 4.44 -1.53
C GLY A 158 -5.63 5.16 -0.57
N PHE A 159 -5.15 4.51 0.50
CA PHE A 159 -4.13 5.13 1.34
C PHE A 159 -2.81 5.27 0.55
N ALA A 160 -2.25 6.47 0.55
CA ALA A 160 -0.97 6.78 -0.04
C ALA A 160 0.18 6.57 0.97
N HIS A 161 1.33 6.08 0.51
CA HIS A 161 2.55 6.06 1.33
C HIS A 161 3.08 7.49 1.45
N GLU A 162 3.20 7.99 2.69
CA GLU A 162 3.62 9.36 2.97
C GLU A 162 5.03 9.43 3.56
N GLY A 163 5.50 8.35 4.19
CA GLY A 163 6.88 8.32 4.68
C GLY A 163 7.18 7.15 5.60
N PHE A 164 8.27 7.29 6.33
CA PHE A 164 8.87 6.24 7.14
C PHE A 164 9.28 6.76 8.51
N SER A 165 8.95 6.01 9.55
CA SER A 165 9.32 6.28 10.94
C SER A 165 10.27 5.19 11.43
N ARG A 166 11.52 5.58 11.69
CA ARG A 166 12.51 4.69 12.34
C ARG A 166 12.14 4.44 13.79
N ASP A 167 12.34 3.22 14.28
CA ASP A 167 12.18 2.85 15.69
C ASP A 167 10.84 3.33 16.28
N PHE A 168 9.74 3.11 15.55
CA PHE A 168 8.46 3.75 15.83
C PHE A 168 7.69 3.11 16.99
N LEU A 169 7.59 1.77 17.04
CA LEU A 169 6.86 1.06 18.09
C LEU A 169 7.67 -0.08 18.69
N TYR A 170 7.55 -0.26 20.01
CA TYR A 170 8.18 -1.36 20.75
C TYR A 170 7.29 -2.62 20.74
N LEU A 171 7.54 -3.54 19.82
CA LEU A 171 6.69 -4.72 19.58
C LEU A 171 7.47 -5.91 18.98
N PRO A 172 6.88 -7.13 18.99
CA PRO A 172 7.52 -8.30 18.41
C PRO A 172 7.80 -8.12 16.90
N GLY A 173 8.96 -8.60 16.46
CA GLY A 173 9.24 -8.80 15.04
C GLY A 173 9.16 -10.27 14.65
N LEU A 174 9.39 -10.55 13.36
CA LEU A 174 9.45 -11.91 12.81
C LEU A 174 10.55 -12.79 13.45
N ASP A 175 11.52 -12.18 14.12
CA ASP A 175 12.58 -12.86 14.89
C ASP A 175 12.13 -13.33 16.28
N GLY A 176 10.86 -13.09 16.66
CA GLY A 176 10.30 -13.41 17.96
C GLY A 176 10.77 -12.50 19.11
N ARG A 177 11.61 -11.49 18.84
CA ARG A 177 12.12 -10.54 19.84
C ARG A 177 11.30 -9.26 19.81
N ARG A 178 11.07 -8.66 20.98
CA ARG A 178 10.56 -7.30 21.08
C ARG A 178 11.71 -6.32 20.96
N ASP A 179 11.54 -5.36 20.06
CA ASP A 179 12.45 -4.24 19.89
C ASP A 179 11.66 -3.03 19.38
N TRP A 180 12.31 -1.88 19.27
CA TRP A 180 11.78 -0.78 18.48
C TRP A 180 11.77 -1.17 17.00
N ARG A 181 10.62 -1.02 16.34
CA ARG A 181 10.41 -1.44 14.96
C ARG A 181 10.01 -0.27 14.08
N ASP A 182 10.64 -0.23 12.92
CA ASP A 182 10.34 0.72 11.86
C ASP A 182 8.92 0.55 11.32
N HIS A 183 8.29 1.64 10.91
CA HIS A 183 6.96 1.64 10.31
C HIS A 183 6.90 2.60 9.10
N ASP A 184 6.30 2.11 8.01
CA ASP A 184 5.81 2.95 6.93
C ASP A 184 4.50 3.62 7.33
N ARG A 185 4.33 4.87 6.94
CA ARG A 185 3.13 5.68 7.20
C ARG A 185 2.29 5.78 5.95
N TYR A 186 1.07 5.26 6.04
CA TYR A 186 0.07 5.30 4.97
C TYR A 186 -1.10 6.18 5.39
N THR A 187 -1.52 7.10 4.54
CA THR A 187 -2.52 8.11 4.90
C THR A 187 -3.58 8.27 3.82
N ILE A 188 -4.77 8.69 4.24
CA ILE A 188 -5.86 9.04 3.33
C ILE A 188 -6.59 10.27 3.87
N LEU A 189 -7.05 11.13 2.95
CA LEU A 189 -7.82 12.32 3.26
C LEU A 189 -9.30 12.11 2.97
N ALA A 190 -10.16 12.83 3.67
CA ALA A 190 -11.60 12.82 3.42
C ALA A 190 -11.94 13.27 1.99
N THR A 191 -11.14 14.15 1.40
CA THR A 191 -11.29 14.61 0.00
C THR A 191 -10.98 13.53 -1.04
N ASP A 192 -10.23 12.51 -0.64
CA ASP A 192 -9.81 11.40 -1.51
C ASP A 192 -10.72 10.17 -1.31
N TRP A 193 -11.76 10.28 -0.45
CA TRP A 193 -12.64 9.18 -0.06
C TRP A 193 -14.09 9.37 -0.57
N PRO A 194 -14.75 8.32 -1.11
CA PRO A 194 -14.21 6.99 -1.42
C PRO A 194 -13.18 7.04 -2.54
N ALA A 195 -12.03 6.41 -2.32
CA ALA A 195 -10.99 6.35 -3.34
C ALA A 195 -11.39 5.38 -4.45
N VAL A 196 -10.88 5.62 -5.66
CA VAL A 196 -10.91 4.61 -6.71
C VAL A 196 -10.03 3.43 -6.24
N PRO A 197 -10.56 2.20 -6.13
CA PRO A 197 -9.77 1.06 -5.70
C PRO A 197 -8.60 0.86 -6.67
N TYR A 198 -7.38 0.83 -6.14
CA TYR A 198 -6.16 0.57 -6.89
C TYR A 198 -5.83 1.63 -7.98
N HIS A 199 -5.08 2.68 -7.62
CA HIS A 199 -4.06 3.12 -8.57
C HIS A 199 -2.99 2.03 -8.55
N ALA A 200 -2.95 1.21 -9.61
CA ALA A 200 -1.73 0.47 -9.90
C ALA A 200 -0.61 1.50 -9.78
N HIS A 201 0.43 1.23 -8.97
CA HIS A 201 1.65 2.01 -9.12
C HIS A 201 1.98 1.91 -10.59
N ALA A 202 1.80 3.01 -11.34
CA ALA A 202 2.28 3.06 -12.70
C ALA A 202 3.75 2.67 -12.55
N PRO A 203 4.20 1.55 -13.16
CA PRO A 203 5.56 1.09 -12.97
C PRO A 203 6.46 2.29 -13.23
N LYS A 204 7.35 2.62 -12.27
CA LYS A 204 8.30 3.72 -12.45
C LYS A 204 8.97 3.48 -13.80
N ARG A 205 8.76 4.38 -14.76
CA ARG A 205 9.34 4.26 -16.10
C ARG A 205 10.85 4.25 -15.92
N MET A 206 11.50 3.18 -16.35
CA MET A 206 12.96 3.04 -16.28
C MET A 206 13.56 3.06 -17.68
N ALA A 207 14.67 3.76 -17.83
CA ALA A 207 15.46 3.74 -19.05
C ALA A 207 16.90 3.31 -18.74
N CYS A 208 17.48 2.54 -19.65
CA CYS A 208 18.90 2.25 -19.73
C CYS A 208 19.33 2.37 -21.18
N VAL A 209 20.48 3.01 -21.43
CA VAL A 209 21.06 3.09 -22.78
C VAL A 209 22.26 2.17 -22.85
N VAL A 210 22.30 1.30 -23.86
CA VAL A 210 23.51 0.57 -24.27
C VAL A 210 24.06 1.26 -25.52
N ASN A 211 25.16 2.00 -25.35
CA ASN A 211 25.72 2.84 -26.41
C ASN A 211 26.97 2.20 -27.01
N GLY A 212 27.02 2.09 -28.34
CA GLY A 212 28.20 1.65 -29.08
C GLY A 212 27.93 0.67 -30.23
N VAL A 213 26.71 0.11 -30.33
CA VAL A 213 26.38 -0.90 -31.34
C VAL A 213 25.59 -0.30 -32.51
N ARG A 214 25.79 -0.84 -33.73
CA ARG A 214 25.00 -0.51 -34.94
C ARG A 214 24.17 -1.68 -35.49
N ALA A 215 24.35 -2.90 -34.98
CA ALA A 215 23.67 -4.11 -35.42
C ALA A 215 23.23 -4.93 -34.20
N TRP A 216 22.06 -5.55 -34.26
CA TRP A 216 21.54 -6.37 -33.17
C TRP A 216 22.42 -7.60 -32.94
N ASP A 217 22.67 -7.89 -31.67
CA ASP A 217 23.35 -9.10 -31.20
C ASP A 217 22.43 -9.80 -30.17
N PRO A 218 21.92 -11.01 -30.46
CA PRO A 218 21.09 -11.76 -29.51
C PRO A 218 21.82 -12.12 -28.20
N ASN A 219 23.15 -12.10 -28.19
CA ASN A 219 23.97 -12.30 -26.99
C ASN A 219 24.55 -10.98 -26.45
N GLY A 220 24.07 -9.86 -26.99
CA GLY A 220 24.49 -8.52 -26.60
C GLY A 220 23.95 -8.11 -25.24
N LEU A 221 24.65 -7.19 -24.59
CA LEU A 221 24.26 -6.65 -23.28
C LEU A 221 22.85 -6.06 -23.28
N ALA A 222 22.42 -5.43 -24.37
CA ALA A 222 21.10 -4.80 -24.46
C ALA A 222 19.95 -5.83 -24.41
N GLU A 223 20.11 -6.95 -25.11
CA GLU A 223 19.15 -8.06 -25.10
C GLU A 223 19.05 -8.67 -23.70
N HIS A 224 20.20 -8.97 -23.08
CA HIS A 224 20.24 -9.53 -21.73
C HIS A 224 19.66 -8.58 -20.68
N LEU A 225 19.95 -7.28 -20.75
CA LEU A 225 19.38 -6.28 -19.85
C LEU A 225 17.87 -6.11 -20.06
N SER A 226 17.40 -6.15 -21.30
CA SER A 226 15.97 -6.09 -21.62
C SER A 226 15.22 -7.23 -20.93
N HIS A 227 15.75 -8.45 -21.02
CA HIS A 227 15.18 -9.63 -20.37
C HIS A 227 15.25 -9.54 -18.83
N GLU A 228 16.40 -9.18 -18.26
CA GLU A 228 16.61 -9.12 -16.80
C GLU A 228 15.80 -7.98 -16.14
N LEU A 229 15.64 -6.85 -16.83
CA LEU A 229 14.86 -5.72 -16.34
C LEU A 229 13.35 -5.89 -16.56
N GLY A 230 12.95 -6.76 -17.50
CA GLY A 230 11.56 -6.88 -17.96
C GLY A 230 11.11 -5.64 -18.74
N LEU A 231 12.03 -5.03 -19.50
CA LEU A 231 11.80 -3.80 -20.26
C LEU A 231 11.91 -4.08 -21.76
N PRO A 232 11.12 -3.43 -22.63
CA PRO A 232 11.25 -3.59 -24.07
C PRO A 232 12.60 -3.07 -24.57
N LEU A 233 13.18 -3.77 -25.55
CA LEU A 233 14.39 -3.35 -26.26
C LEU A 233 14.02 -2.49 -27.49
N TYR A 234 14.59 -1.30 -27.57
CA TYR A 234 14.55 -0.43 -28.73
C TYR A 234 15.95 -0.37 -29.36
N SER A 235 16.16 -1.09 -30.45
CA SER A 235 17.46 -1.19 -31.12
C SER A 235 17.51 -0.41 -32.43
N ALA A 236 18.62 0.30 -32.65
CA ALA A 236 18.94 0.99 -33.90
C ALA A 236 19.02 0.05 -35.12
N SER A 237 19.11 -1.26 -34.91
CA SER A 237 19.05 -2.28 -35.95
C SER A 237 17.63 -2.51 -36.49
N THR A 238 16.61 -2.29 -35.67
CA THR A 238 15.20 -2.43 -36.01
C THR A 238 14.61 -1.09 -36.46
N VAL A 239 15.11 0.00 -35.87
CA VAL A 239 14.65 1.37 -36.13
C VAL A 239 15.85 2.21 -36.57
N GLY A 240 15.90 2.56 -37.85
CA GLY A 240 17.11 3.08 -38.50
C GLY A 240 17.61 4.46 -38.05
N ASP A 241 16.90 5.13 -37.14
CA ASP A 241 17.31 6.44 -36.60
C ASP A 241 17.15 6.53 -35.08
N THR A 242 18.12 7.20 -34.45
CA THR A 242 18.17 7.37 -32.98
C THR A 242 16.99 8.20 -32.45
N SER A 243 16.42 9.11 -33.24
CA SER A 243 15.34 9.98 -32.76
C SER A 243 14.05 9.20 -32.53
N THR A 244 13.74 8.27 -33.43
CA THR A 244 12.58 7.37 -33.32
C THR A 244 12.72 6.42 -32.12
N LEU A 245 13.94 5.97 -31.77
CA LEU A 245 14.16 5.18 -30.55
C LEU A 245 13.71 5.93 -29.28
N PHE A 246 14.01 7.22 -29.20
CA PHE A 246 13.61 8.04 -28.04
C PHE A 246 12.12 8.37 -28.03
N GLU A 247 11.47 8.46 -29.19
CA GLU A 247 10.00 8.56 -29.27
C GLU A 247 9.31 7.26 -28.84
N LEU A 248 9.85 6.09 -29.21
CA LEU A 248 9.36 4.80 -28.70
C LEU A 248 9.54 4.71 -27.18
N LEU A 249 10.71 5.09 -26.69
CA LEU A 249 10.97 5.17 -25.25
C LEU A 249 9.98 6.11 -24.55
N ARG A 250 9.67 7.27 -25.15
CA ARG A 250 8.68 8.23 -24.65
C ARG A 250 7.28 7.65 -24.55
N ALA A 251 6.85 6.90 -25.58
CA ALA A 251 5.52 6.31 -25.65
C ALA A 251 5.36 5.10 -24.72
N SER A 252 6.46 4.46 -24.31
CA SER A 252 6.42 3.28 -23.45
C SER A 252 5.86 3.58 -22.05
N PRO A 253 4.84 2.85 -21.58
CA PRO A 253 4.30 3.02 -20.23
C PRO A 253 5.25 2.55 -19.12
N ILE A 254 6.25 1.71 -19.46
CA ILE A 254 7.18 1.10 -18.51
C ILE A 254 8.65 1.53 -18.74
N GLY A 255 8.92 2.26 -19.83
CA GLY A 255 10.27 2.64 -20.25
C GLY A 255 10.90 1.60 -21.19
N GLY A 256 12.22 1.43 -21.18
CA GLY A 256 12.91 0.57 -22.15
C GLY A 256 14.43 0.56 -22.05
N VAL A 257 15.03 -0.47 -22.65
CA VAL A 257 16.46 -0.50 -22.96
C VAL A 257 16.64 0.06 -24.37
N VAL A 258 17.48 1.08 -24.53
CA VAL A 258 17.79 1.68 -25.84
C VAL A 258 19.18 1.23 -26.27
N GLU A 259 19.27 0.50 -27.37
CA GLU A 259 20.53 0.12 -27.99
C GLU A 259 20.79 1.02 -29.20
N CYS A 260 21.86 1.82 -29.14
CA CYS A 260 22.17 2.77 -30.20
C CYS A 260 23.66 3.09 -30.30
N LYS A 261 24.01 3.93 -31.29
CA LYS A 261 25.31 4.61 -31.36
C LYS A 261 25.08 6.10 -31.52
N ALA A 262 25.21 6.83 -30.42
CA ALA A 262 24.96 8.26 -30.35
C ALA A 262 26.02 8.99 -29.54
N SER A 263 26.26 10.26 -29.87
CA SER A 263 27.10 11.17 -29.10
C SER A 263 26.45 11.51 -27.75
N PRO A 264 27.24 11.95 -26.75
CA PRO A 264 26.69 12.40 -25.47
C PRO A 264 25.61 13.49 -25.60
N THR A 265 25.76 14.38 -26.59
CA THR A 265 24.79 15.44 -26.87
C THR A 265 23.46 14.88 -27.38
N GLU A 266 23.50 13.91 -28.30
CA GLU A 266 22.30 13.25 -28.83
C GLU A 266 21.58 12.46 -27.74
N LEU A 267 22.31 11.72 -26.90
CA LEU A 267 21.73 11.00 -25.76
C LEU A 267 21.03 11.95 -24.79
N ARG A 268 21.69 13.06 -24.43
CA ARG A 268 21.11 14.05 -23.51
C ARG A 268 19.81 14.65 -24.06
N ILE A 269 19.78 15.02 -25.33
CA ILE A 269 18.59 15.59 -25.97
C ILE A 269 17.48 14.54 -26.09
N GLY A 270 17.82 13.32 -26.52
CA GLY A 270 16.88 12.22 -26.71
C GLY A 270 16.21 11.80 -25.40
N LEU A 271 16.99 11.61 -24.33
CA LEU A 271 16.47 11.25 -23.01
C LEU A 271 15.56 12.34 -22.44
N ALA A 272 15.95 13.61 -22.57
CA ALA A 272 15.11 14.73 -22.13
C ALA A 272 13.77 14.76 -22.90
N ARG A 273 13.79 14.53 -24.22
CA ARG A 273 12.57 14.42 -25.03
C ARG A 273 11.69 13.22 -24.64
N ALA A 274 12.32 12.11 -24.24
CA ALA A 274 11.65 10.93 -23.71
C ALA A 274 11.10 11.09 -22.28
N ARG A 275 11.28 12.27 -21.68
CA ARG A 275 10.91 12.65 -20.30
C ARG A 275 11.68 11.86 -19.24
N PHE A 276 12.96 11.63 -19.49
CA PHE A 276 13.91 11.12 -18.51
C PHE A 276 14.93 12.20 -18.14
N ASP A 277 15.42 12.17 -16.91
CA ASP A 277 16.57 12.99 -16.50
C ASP A 277 17.85 12.36 -17.05
N PRO A 278 18.54 13.01 -18.01
CA PRO A 278 19.73 12.43 -18.63
C PRO A 278 20.92 12.28 -17.67
N THR A 279 20.89 12.91 -16.50
CA THR A 279 21.96 12.82 -15.50
C THR A 279 21.85 11.55 -14.65
N VAL A 280 20.69 10.92 -14.64
CA VAL A 280 20.37 9.76 -13.78
C VAL A 280 20.25 8.48 -14.61
N VAL A 281 19.91 8.58 -15.88
CA VAL A 281 19.77 7.43 -16.79
C VAL A 281 21.13 6.76 -17.00
N PRO A 282 21.30 5.47 -16.66
CA PRO A 282 22.53 4.75 -16.93
C PRO A 282 22.81 4.63 -18.42
N VAL A 283 24.03 5.00 -18.83
CA VAL A 283 24.56 4.81 -20.18
C VAL A 283 25.73 3.84 -20.10
N LEU A 284 25.53 2.64 -20.60
CA LEU A 284 26.48 1.53 -20.55
C LEU A 284 27.14 1.34 -21.92
N PRO A 285 28.43 0.96 -21.96
CA PRO A 285 29.06 0.58 -23.22
C PRO A 285 28.46 -0.72 -23.74
N ALA A 286 28.40 -0.84 -25.06
CA ALA A 286 28.14 -2.09 -25.75
C ALA A 286 29.08 -3.22 -25.31
N ALA A 287 28.55 -4.43 -25.16
CA ALA A 287 29.32 -5.64 -24.92
C ALA A 287 28.57 -6.88 -25.43
N SER A 288 29.31 -7.92 -25.80
CA SER A 288 28.81 -9.24 -26.21
C SER A 288 29.34 -10.31 -25.23
N ASP A 289 28.66 -11.45 -25.17
CA ASP A 289 29.05 -12.60 -24.33
C ASP A 289 29.25 -12.24 -22.84
N VAL A 290 28.43 -11.30 -22.35
CA VAL A 290 28.49 -10.83 -20.96
C VAL A 290 27.98 -11.91 -20.01
N ASP A 291 28.77 -12.21 -18.97
CA ASP A 291 28.39 -13.18 -17.94
C ASP A 291 27.08 -12.79 -17.22
N ARG A 292 26.25 -13.79 -16.91
CA ARG A 292 24.94 -13.57 -16.26
C ARG A 292 25.03 -12.81 -14.94
N ARG A 293 26.09 -13.02 -14.15
CA ARG A 293 26.28 -12.29 -12.87
C ARG A 293 26.51 -10.81 -13.12
N GLU A 294 27.24 -10.48 -14.19
CA GLU A 294 27.50 -9.11 -14.56
C GLU A 294 26.23 -8.42 -15.10
N VAL A 295 25.42 -9.12 -15.91
CA VAL A 295 24.10 -8.62 -16.34
C VAL A 295 23.22 -8.31 -15.13
N ALA A 296 23.11 -9.25 -14.15
CA ALA A 296 22.32 -9.05 -12.94
C ALA A 296 22.81 -7.85 -12.12
N ARG A 297 24.14 -7.69 -11.98
CA ARG A 297 24.75 -6.55 -11.29
C ARG A 297 24.41 -5.23 -11.97
N LEU A 298 24.52 -5.15 -13.29
CA LEU A 298 24.17 -3.96 -14.07
C LEU A 298 22.67 -3.65 -14.00
N ALA A 299 21.81 -4.67 -14.05
CA ALA A 299 20.38 -4.51 -13.88
C ALA A 299 20.03 -3.94 -12.48
N LEU A 300 20.71 -4.38 -11.42
CA LEU A 300 20.56 -3.80 -10.08
C LEU A 300 21.00 -2.33 -10.04
N THR A 301 22.12 -1.98 -10.70
CA THR A 301 22.54 -0.58 -10.84
C THR A 301 21.49 0.26 -11.56
N VAL A 302 20.88 -0.26 -12.62
CA VAL A 302 19.79 0.42 -13.32
C VAL A 302 18.61 0.63 -12.38
N ARG A 303 18.14 -0.41 -11.68
CA ARG A 303 17.02 -0.29 -10.72
C ARG A 303 17.31 0.71 -9.61
N ALA A 304 18.54 0.74 -9.10
CA ALA A 304 18.95 1.66 -8.04
C ALA A 304 18.93 3.13 -8.49
N ALA A 305 19.15 3.42 -9.76
CA ALA A 305 19.06 4.79 -10.30
C ALA A 305 17.63 5.36 -10.26
N TYR A 306 16.61 4.51 -10.09
CA TYR A 306 15.19 4.89 -10.02
C TYR A 306 14.52 4.59 -8.67
N ALA A 307 15.29 4.09 -7.68
CA ALA A 307 14.81 3.83 -6.33
C ALA A 307 14.49 5.15 -5.61
#